data_AF-A0A146G1I5-F1
#
_entry.id   AF-A0A146G1I5-F1
#
_cell.length_a   1.000
_cell.length_b   1.000
_cell.length_c   1.000
_cell.angle_alpha   90.00
_cell.angle_beta   90.00
_cell.angle_gamma   90.00
#
_symmetry.space_group_name_H-M   'P 1'
#
loop_
_entity.id
_entity.type
_entity.pdbx_description
1 polymer ?
#
loop_
_entity_poly.entity_id
_entity_poly.type
_entity_poly.pdbx_seq_one_letter_code
_entity_poly.pdbx_strand_id
1 'polypeptide(L)'
;MFTPEASYEAVCRIADLVAEDRYSEARPLIDAMTEIEDVVPLVIFYKAICIYEDKDDLGCIRLLSRFIERAPGHKKVPYARFTIAICLINLGAYAEALELFATVPPDYPDWEKEVAAAKRRLEIQRQAIAFCSGLRGVTT
;
A
#
# COMPACT_ATOMS: atom_id res chain seq x y z
N MET A 1 -2.13 29.65 -5.15
CA MET A 1 -2.18 29.21 -3.74
C MET A 1 -3.57 28.64 -3.51
N PHE A 2 -3.70 27.35 -3.20
CA PHE A 2 -5.01 26.76 -2.90
C PHE A 2 -5.54 27.36 -1.59
N THR A 3 -6.80 27.78 -1.57
CA THR A 3 -7.47 28.10 -0.30
C THR A 3 -7.84 26.79 0.41
N PRO A 4 -8.06 26.80 1.74
CA PRO A 4 -8.53 25.62 2.47
C PRO A 4 -9.81 25.01 1.87
N GLU A 5 -10.75 25.85 1.43
CA GLU A 5 -12.03 25.45 0.85
C GLU A 5 -11.83 24.78 -0.52
N ALA A 6 -11.02 25.38 -1.38
CA ALA A 6 -10.69 24.82 -2.69
C ALA A 6 -9.90 23.50 -2.57
N SER A 7 -9.07 23.38 -1.52
CA SER A 7 -8.35 22.14 -1.22
C SER A 7 -9.31 21.03 -0.79
N TYR A 8 -10.30 21.34 0.04
CA TYR A 8 -11.29 20.37 0.49
C TYR A 8 -12.15 19.84 -0.67
N GLU A 9 -12.68 20.74 -1.50
CA GLU A 9 -13.49 20.38 -2.67
C GLU A 9 -12.71 19.51 -3.65
N ALA A 10 -11.45 19.87 -3.93
CA ALA A 10 -10.57 19.07 -4.79
C ALA A 10 -10.33 17.66 -4.21
N VAL A 11 -10.09 17.54 -2.90
CA VAL A 11 -9.90 16.22 -2.25
C VAL A 11 -11.18 15.38 -2.32
N CYS A 12 -12.36 15.98 -2.10
CA CYS A 12 -13.63 15.27 -2.28
C CYS A 12 -13.79 14.77 -3.72
N ARG A 13 -13.50 15.61 -4.71
CA ARG A 13 -13.59 15.21 -6.12
C ARG A 13 -12.61 14.09 -6.47
N ILE A 14 -11.38 14.16 -5.96
CA ILE A 14 -10.37 13.10 -6.12
C ILE A 14 -10.88 11.79 -5.50
N ALA A 15 -11.46 11.85 -4.30
CA ALA A 15 -12.01 10.69 -3.62
C ALA A 15 -13.10 10.00 -4.44
N ASP A 16 -14.03 10.76 -5.01
CA ASP A 16 -15.11 10.24 -5.85
C ASP A 16 -14.56 9.60 -7.12
N LEU A 17 -13.62 10.27 -7.80
CA LEU A 17 -12.98 9.74 -9.01
C LEU A 17 -12.24 8.43 -8.74
N VAL A 18 -11.50 8.34 -7.63
CA VAL A 18 -10.80 7.12 -7.22
C VAL A 18 -11.79 6.01 -6.88
N ALA A 19 -12.92 6.33 -6.23
CA ALA A 19 -13.95 5.33 -5.92
C ALA A 19 -14.69 4.81 -7.17
N GLU A 20 -14.72 5.59 -8.25
CA GLU A 20 -15.29 5.23 -9.56
C GLU A 20 -14.26 4.60 -10.51
N ASP A 21 -13.05 4.27 -10.05
CA ASP A 21 -11.93 3.77 -10.86
C ASP A 21 -11.47 4.75 -11.99
N ARG A 22 -11.84 6.03 -11.90
CA ARG A 22 -11.51 7.08 -12.87
C ARG A 22 -10.15 7.71 -12.57
N TYR A 23 -9.12 6.87 -12.53
CA TYR A 23 -7.76 7.26 -12.14
C TYR A 23 -7.13 8.29 -13.08
N SER A 24 -7.42 8.23 -14.38
CA SER A 24 -6.91 9.20 -15.37
C SER A 24 -7.40 10.62 -15.12
N GLU A 25 -8.60 10.77 -14.56
CA GLU A 25 -9.18 12.07 -14.19
C GLU A 25 -8.75 12.53 -12.80
N ALA A 26 -8.50 11.59 -11.87
CA ALA A 26 -8.02 11.91 -10.52
C ALA A 26 -6.58 12.46 -10.54
N ARG A 27 -5.70 11.88 -11.37
CA ARG A 27 -4.27 12.24 -11.45
C ARG A 27 -3.99 13.73 -11.65
N PRO A 28 -4.55 14.43 -12.66
CA PRO A 28 -4.25 15.85 -12.84
C PRO A 28 -4.67 16.71 -11.65
N LEU A 29 -5.73 16.33 -10.92
CA LEU A 29 -6.13 17.02 -9.70
C LEU A 29 -5.14 16.77 -8.56
N ILE A 30 -4.66 15.53 -8.41
CA ILE A 30 -3.62 15.18 -7.44
C ILE A 30 -2.32 15.93 -7.74
N ASP A 31 -1.90 15.97 -9.01
CA ASP A 31 -0.66 16.62 -9.43
C ASP A 31 -0.71 18.13 -9.16
N ALA A 32 -1.86 18.77 -9.39
CA ALA A 32 -2.08 20.17 -9.06
C ALA A 32 -1.93 20.48 -7.56
N MET A 33 -2.07 19.47 -6.68
CA MET A 33 -1.98 19.61 -5.22
C MET A 33 -0.61 19.18 -4.66
N THR A 34 0.41 18.94 -5.50
CA THR A 34 1.75 18.48 -5.07
C THR A 34 2.38 19.38 -4.01
N GLU A 35 2.23 20.70 -4.12
CA GLU A 35 2.81 21.67 -3.17
C GLU A 35 2.20 21.61 -1.75
N ILE A 36 1.02 20.99 -1.61
CA ILE A 36 0.32 20.88 -0.33
C ILE A 36 0.14 19.43 0.12
N GLU A 37 0.71 18.45 -0.60
CA GLU A 37 0.52 17.02 -0.30
C GLU A 37 1.03 16.66 1.11
N ASP A 38 2.09 17.32 1.58
CA ASP A 38 2.63 17.16 2.95
C ASP A 38 1.77 17.75 4.07
N VAL A 39 0.92 18.71 3.71
CA VAL A 39 -0.01 19.38 4.63
C VAL A 39 -1.36 18.65 4.63
N VAL A 40 -1.74 18.04 3.51
CA VAL A 40 -3.01 17.33 3.32
C VAL A 40 -2.72 15.85 3.03
N PRO A 41 -2.57 14.99 4.06
CA PRO A 41 -2.18 13.59 3.90
C PRO A 41 -3.06 12.77 2.96
N LEU A 42 -4.33 13.15 2.78
CA LEU A 42 -5.23 12.50 1.83
C LEU A 42 -4.76 12.62 0.38
N VAL A 43 -4.04 13.68 0.00
CA VAL A 43 -3.46 13.79 -1.34
C VAL A 43 -2.42 12.69 -1.56
N ILE A 44 -1.53 12.47 -0.58
CA ILE A 44 -0.55 11.37 -0.60
C ILE A 44 -1.26 10.01 -0.69
N PHE A 45 -2.32 9.83 0.10
CA PHE A 45 -3.11 8.61 0.09
C PHE A 45 -3.69 8.31 -1.30
N TYR A 46 -4.42 9.26 -1.91
CA TYR A 46 -5.04 9.05 -3.22
C TYR A 46 -4.02 8.91 -4.35
N LYS A 47 -2.89 9.63 -4.28
CA LYS A 47 -1.75 9.41 -5.18
C LYS A 47 -1.26 7.98 -5.10
N ALA A 48 -1.15 7.43 -3.89
CA ALA A 48 -0.74 6.05 -3.71
C ALA A 48 -1.73 5.04 -4.29
N ILE A 49 -3.04 5.32 -4.26
CA ILE A 49 -4.04 4.46 -4.90
C ILE A 49 -3.88 4.47 -6.42
N CYS A 50 -3.67 5.63 -7.04
CA CYS A 50 -3.38 5.71 -8.47
C CYS A 50 -2.12 4.89 -8.83
N ILE A 51 -1.05 5.02 -8.05
CA ILE A 51 0.21 4.28 -8.26
C ILE A 51 0.03 2.77 -8.05
N TYR A 52 -0.79 2.36 -7.08
CA TYR A 52 -1.15 0.96 -6.87
C TYR A 52 -1.83 0.36 -8.11
N GLU A 53 -2.71 1.12 -8.76
CA GLU A 53 -3.37 0.66 -9.99
C GLU A 53 -2.44 0.56 -11.19
N ASP A 54 -1.39 1.38 -11.23
CA ASP A 54 -0.31 1.24 -12.21
C ASP A 54 0.57 -0.01 -11.98
N LYS A 55 0.28 -0.78 -10.92
CA LYS A 55 1.05 -1.95 -10.47
C LYS A 55 2.49 -1.61 -10.08
N ASP A 56 2.75 -0.36 -9.70
CA ASP A 56 4.02 0.04 -9.11
C ASP A 56 3.97 -0.18 -7.58
N ASP A 57 4.25 -1.41 -7.19
CA ASP A 57 4.25 -1.84 -5.78
C ASP A 57 5.23 -1.00 -4.92
N LEU A 58 6.42 -0.71 -5.43
CA LEU A 58 7.43 0.07 -4.70
C LEU A 58 7.02 1.53 -4.52
N GLY A 59 6.46 2.14 -5.57
CA GLY A 59 5.89 3.48 -5.52
C GLY A 59 4.74 3.58 -4.54
N CYS A 60 3.84 2.59 -4.55
CA CYS A 60 2.71 2.51 -3.64
C CYS A 60 3.18 2.42 -2.18
N ILE A 61 4.09 1.49 -1.88
CA ILE A 61 4.65 1.31 -0.53
C ILE A 61 5.25 2.61 -0.01
N ARG A 62 6.05 3.29 -0.83
CA ARG A 62 6.70 4.56 -0.45
C ARG A 62 5.67 5.63 -0.06
N LEU A 63 4.62 5.82 -0.87
CA LEU A 63 3.62 6.85 -0.63
C LEU A 63 2.73 6.49 0.58
N LEU A 64 2.28 5.25 0.69
CA LEU A 64 1.45 4.82 1.83
C LEU A 64 2.22 4.83 3.15
N SER A 65 3.52 4.52 3.14
CA SER A 65 4.38 4.64 4.33
C SER A 65 4.47 6.09 4.80
N ARG A 66 4.73 7.03 3.88
CA ARG A 66 4.71 8.48 4.17
C ARG A 66 3.35 8.94 4.71
N PHE A 67 2.25 8.43 4.14
CA PHE A 67 0.90 8.72 4.64
C PHE A 67 0.70 8.27 6.10
N ILE A 68 1.14 7.05 6.45
CA ILE A 68 1.04 6.51 7.81
C ILE A 68 1.91 7.32 8.77
N GLU A 69 3.12 7.70 8.37
CA GLU A 69 4.01 8.55 9.18
C GLU A 69 3.39 9.92 9.46
N ARG A 70 2.72 10.51 8.45
CA ARG A 70 2.15 11.85 8.55
C ARG A 70 0.81 11.88 9.29
N ALA A 71 0.03 10.81 9.19
CA ALA A 71 -1.30 10.74 9.77
C ALA A 71 -1.58 9.37 10.44
N PRO A 72 -0.81 8.98 11.48
CA PRO A 72 -0.83 7.63 12.04
C PRO A 72 -2.17 7.21 12.67
N GLY A 73 -3.00 8.17 13.08
CA GLY A 73 -4.35 7.93 13.62
C GLY A 73 -5.47 8.08 12.59
N HIS A 74 -5.16 8.28 11.31
CA HIS A 74 -6.19 8.52 10.30
C HIS A 74 -7.01 7.26 10.01
N LYS A 75 -8.33 7.40 9.77
CA LYS A 75 -9.25 6.29 9.50
C LYS A 75 -8.88 5.40 8.30
N LYS A 76 -8.01 5.88 7.41
CA LYS A 76 -7.50 5.15 6.24
C LYS A 76 -6.19 4.40 6.50
N VAL A 77 -5.59 4.51 7.69
CA VAL A 77 -4.35 3.80 8.04
C VAL A 77 -4.49 2.28 7.95
N PRO A 78 -5.59 1.64 8.40
CA PRO A 78 -5.78 0.20 8.19
C PRO A 78 -5.79 -0.19 6.71
N TYR A 79 -6.44 0.60 5.85
CA TYR A 79 -6.39 0.43 4.39
C TYR A 79 -4.96 0.53 3.87
N ALA A 80 -4.24 1.59 4.25
CA ALA A 80 -2.86 1.81 3.79
C ALA A 80 -1.94 0.64 4.17
N ARG A 81 -2.03 0.16 5.42
CA ARG A 81 -1.27 -1.01 5.89
C ARG A 81 -1.63 -2.28 5.14
N PHE A 82 -2.93 -2.50 4.90
CA PHE A 82 -3.39 -3.64 4.13
C PHE A 82 -2.82 -3.60 2.70
N THR A 83 -2.93 -2.48 1.99
CA THR A 83 -2.42 -2.32 0.63
C THR A 83 -0.89 -2.47 0.56
N ILE A 84 -0.14 -1.91 1.51
CA ILE A 84 1.32 -2.15 1.60
C ILE A 84 1.60 -3.64 1.74
N ALA A 85 0.86 -4.38 2.56
CA ALA A 85 1.06 -5.82 2.74
C ALA A 85 0.80 -6.60 1.44
N ILE A 86 -0.21 -6.19 0.65
CA ILE A 86 -0.44 -6.75 -0.69
C ILE A 86 0.74 -6.46 -1.63
N CYS A 87 1.24 -5.22 -1.66
CA CYS A 87 2.43 -4.88 -2.46
C CYS A 87 3.66 -5.69 -2.03
N LEU A 88 3.85 -5.91 -0.73
CA LEU A 88 4.93 -6.77 -0.21
C LEU A 88 4.78 -8.22 -0.66
N ILE A 89 3.55 -8.76 -0.72
CA ILE A 89 3.30 -10.08 -1.30
C ILE A 89 3.72 -10.12 -2.78
N ASN A 90 3.35 -9.11 -3.57
CA ASN A 90 3.69 -9.06 -4.99
C ASN A 90 5.21 -9.02 -5.22
N LEU A 91 5.94 -8.40 -4.31
CA LEU A 91 7.41 -8.34 -4.30
C LEU A 91 8.08 -9.59 -3.70
N GLY A 92 7.31 -10.56 -3.19
CA GLY A 92 7.84 -11.78 -2.57
C GLY A 92 8.33 -11.60 -1.13
N ALA A 93 8.09 -10.44 -0.52
CA ALA A 93 8.43 -10.10 0.87
C ALA A 93 7.31 -10.59 1.83
N TYR A 94 7.10 -11.91 1.86
CA TYR A 94 5.96 -12.50 2.56
C TYR A 94 6.05 -12.38 4.09
N ALA A 95 7.25 -12.34 4.67
CA ALA A 95 7.41 -12.22 6.11
C ALA A 95 6.99 -10.82 6.58
N GLU A 96 7.48 -9.79 5.90
CA GLU A 96 7.17 -8.38 6.13
C GLU A 96 5.67 -8.10 5.91
N ALA A 97 5.08 -8.70 4.87
CA ALA A 97 3.64 -8.62 4.65
C ALA A 97 2.82 -9.15 5.85
N LEU A 98 3.24 -10.27 6.44
CA LEU A 98 2.55 -10.88 7.59
C LEU A 98 2.69 -10.05 8.87
N GLU A 99 3.85 -9.43 9.10
CA GLU A 99 4.02 -8.48 10.20
C GLU A 99 3.06 -7.30 10.07
N LEU A 100 2.88 -6.80 8.86
CA LEU A 100 1.98 -5.68 8.62
C LEU A 100 0.51 -6.07 8.75
N PHE A 101 0.11 -7.26 8.26
CA PHE A 101 -1.26 -7.77 8.46
C PHE A 101 -1.63 -7.93 9.93
N ALA A 102 -0.67 -8.25 10.80
CA ALA A 102 -0.92 -8.33 12.25
C ALA A 102 -1.33 -6.99 12.87
N THR A 103 -1.08 -5.87 12.17
CA THR A 103 -1.47 -4.51 12.58
C THR A 103 -2.77 -4.02 11.94
N VAL A 104 -3.40 -4.86 11.11
CA VAL A 104 -4.69 -4.61 10.45
C VAL A 104 -5.78 -5.44 11.14
N PRO A 105 -6.97 -4.88 11.40
CA PRO A 105 -8.09 -5.64 11.97
C PRO A 105 -8.43 -6.90 11.13
N PRO A 106 -8.64 -8.09 11.75
CA PRO A 106 -8.91 -9.33 11.02
C PRO A 106 -10.25 -9.37 10.26
N ASP A 107 -11.19 -8.48 10.60
CA ASP A 107 -12.47 -8.29 9.93
C ASP A 107 -12.35 -7.45 8.64
N TYR A 108 -11.14 -7.00 8.30
CA TYR A 108 -10.89 -6.29 7.06
C TYR A 108 -11.13 -7.20 5.85
N PRO A 109 -11.75 -6.70 4.75
CA PRO A 109 -12.04 -7.51 3.58
C PRO A 109 -10.81 -8.27 3.07
N ASP A 110 -11.00 -9.54 2.73
CA ASP A 110 -9.97 -10.45 2.22
C ASP A 110 -8.77 -10.70 3.14
N TRP A 111 -8.73 -10.16 4.37
CA TRP A 111 -7.61 -10.33 5.30
C TRP A 111 -7.24 -11.79 5.53
N GLU A 112 -8.22 -12.63 5.86
CA GLU A 112 -7.96 -14.04 6.15
C GLU A 112 -7.39 -14.77 4.93
N LYS A 113 -7.96 -14.51 3.75
CA LYS A 113 -7.55 -15.10 2.48
C LYS A 113 -6.11 -14.72 2.14
N GLU A 114 -5.76 -13.44 2.21
CA GLU A 114 -4.44 -12.94 1.83
C GLU A 114 -3.37 -13.32 2.86
N VAL A 115 -3.69 -13.31 4.15
CA VAL A 115 -2.81 -13.82 5.21
C VAL A 115 -2.53 -15.31 5.02
N ALA A 116 -3.56 -16.11 4.73
CA ALA A 116 -3.38 -17.54 4.47
C ALA A 116 -2.52 -17.78 3.22
N ALA A 117 -2.70 -16.98 2.17
CA ALA A 117 -1.89 -17.08 0.96
C ALA A 117 -0.42 -16.68 1.22
N ALA A 118 -0.17 -15.59 1.95
CA ALA A 118 1.17 -15.17 2.33
C ALA A 118 1.90 -16.23 3.19
N LYS A 119 1.22 -16.82 4.18
CA LYS A 119 1.77 -17.92 5.00
C LYS A 119 2.20 -19.11 4.15
N ARG A 120 1.34 -19.54 3.22
CA ARG A 120 1.66 -20.65 2.30
C ARG A 120 2.89 -20.35 1.44
N ARG A 121 2.98 -19.14 0.87
CA ARG A 121 4.10 -18.72 0.02
C ARG A 121 5.40 -18.61 0.82
N LEU A 122 5.36 -18.08 2.03
CA LEU A 122 6.51 -17.99 2.93
C LEU A 122 7.06 -19.38 3.28
N GLU A 123 6.18 -20.35 3.55
CA GLU A 123 6.60 -21.72 3.85
C GLU A 123 7.34 -22.35 2.67
N ILE A 124 6.79 -22.23 1.46
CA ILE A 124 7.44 -22.71 0.23
C ILE A 124 8.80 -22.03 0.03
N GLN A 125 8.87 -20.71 0.24
CA GLN A 125 10.11 -19.95 0.12
C GLN A 125 11.17 -20.44 1.12
N ARG A 126 10.80 -20.71 2.37
CA ARG A 126 11.69 -21.25 3.41
C ARG A 126 12.22 -22.64 3.04
N GLN A 127 11.35 -23.53 2.56
CA GLN A 127 11.76 -24.87 2.12
C GLN A 127 12.74 -24.80 0.94
N ALA A 128 12.48 -23.92 -0.03
CA ALA A 128 13.38 -23.72 -1.17
C ALA A 128 14.75 -23.19 -0.73
N ILE A 129 14.80 -22.22 0.20
CA ILE A 129 16.05 -21.71 0.76
C ILE A 129 16.80 -22.82 1.50
N ALA A 130 16.11 -23.60 2.33
CA ALA A 130 16.72 -24.71 3.07
C ALA A 130 17.34 -25.75 2.12
N PHE A 131 16.61 -26.17 1.08
CA PHE A 131 17.11 -27.08 0.06
C PHE A 131 18.37 -26.54 -0.63
N CYS A 132 18.33 -25.27 -1.08
CA CYS A 132 19.48 -24.62 -1.71
C CYS A 132 20.70 -24.51 -0.78
N SER A 133 20.49 -24.23 0.51
CA SER A 133 21.57 -24.19 1.50
C SER A 133 22.15 -25.58 1.78
N GLY A 134 21.32 -26.63 1.82
CA GLY A 134 21.75 -28.01 1.99
C GLY A 134 22.62 -28.51 0.84
N LEU A 135 22.27 -28.16 -0.41
CA LEU A 135 23.08 -28.53 -1.59
C LEU A 135 24.49 -27.92 -1.56
N ARG A 136 24.65 -26.70 -1.03
CA ARG A 136 25.97 -26.06 -0.90
C ARG A 136 26.87 -26.75 0.13
N GLY A 137 26.30 -27.49 1.08
CA GLY A 137 27.04 -28.22 2.12
C GLY A 137 27.49 -29.62 1.72
N VAL A 138 27.04 -30.15 0.58
CA VAL A 138 27.37 -31.50 0.09
C VAL A 138 28.49 -31.50 -0.96
N THR A 139 28.87 -30.33 -1.49
CA THR A 139 29.90 -30.17 -2.54
C THR A 139 31.33 -29.89 -2.02
N THR A 140 31.66 -30.28 -0.79
CA THR A 140 33.04 -30.22 -0.24
C THR A 140 33.48 -31.59 0.25
#